data_AF-A0A1B6IZW2-F1
#
_entry.id   AF-A0A1B6IZW2-F1
#
_cell.length_a   1.000
_cell.length_b   1.000
_cell.length_c   1.000
_cell.angle_alpha   90.00
_cell.angle_beta   90.00
_cell.angle_gamma   90.00
#
_symmetry.space_group_name_H-M   'P 1'
#
loop_
_entity.id
_entity.type
_entity.pdbx_description
1 polymer ?
#
loop_
_entity_poly.entity_id
_entity_poly.type
_entity_poly.pdbx_seq_one_letter_code
_entity_poly.pdbx_strand_id
1 'polypeptide(L)'
;APTWTQPQLKEAIQAIVTQKMRFTEASSCYGIPKGTLYDNILGKTNRMMVLEEAGLSYYEETAVLEFCCDISVSPYNRRTKKPLKDILGFVEKLRRERDPDFAFTGLAGFRWWWAFCKKHSIVSLHYGSGSGNNNNNNNNNNNDKPIS
;
A
#
# COMPACT_ATOMS: atom_id res chain seq x y z
N ALA A 1 15.46 0.62 -26.74
CA ALA A 1 15.23 -0.41 -25.69
C ALA A 1 15.09 0.30 -24.35
N PRO A 2 14.33 -0.25 -23.36
CA PRO A 2 14.33 0.31 -22.01
C PRO A 2 15.76 0.32 -21.45
N THR A 3 16.08 1.35 -20.67
CA THR A 3 17.37 1.49 -19.98
C THR A 3 17.53 0.54 -18.79
N TRP A 4 16.43 -0.10 -18.39
CA TRP A 4 16.36 -1.07 -17.29
C TRP A 4 16.19 -2.50 -17.82
N THR A 5 16.67 -3.44 -17.03
CA THR A 5 16.67 -4.88 -17.30
C THR A 5 15.55 -5.60 -16.53
N GLN A 6 15.25 -6.85 -16.91
CA GLN A 6 14.27 -7.67 -16.18
C GLN A 6 14.67 -7.96 -14.72
N PRO A 7 15.94 -8.23 -14.38
CA PRO A 7 16.38 -8.32 -12.98
C PRO A 7 16.12 -7.04 -12.18
N GLN A 8 16.44 -5.86 -12.73
CA GLN A 8 16.17 -4.58 -12.06
C GLN A 8 14.68 -4.36 -11.80
N LEU A 9 13.81 -4.77 -12.74
CA LEU A 9 12.36 -4.72 -12.53
C LEU A 9 11.92 -5.61 -11.36
N LYS A 10 12.46 -6.84 -11.28
CA LYS A 10 12.15 -7.77 -10.17
C LYS A 10 12.63 -7.23 -8.83
N GLU A 11 13.83 -6.66 -8.77
CA GLU A 11 14.37 -6.05 -7.55
C GLU A 11 13.54 -4.84 -7.11
N ALA A 12 13.17 -3.96 -8.04
CA ALA A 12 12.32 -2.82 -7.76
C ALA A 12 10.94 -3.24 -7.22
N ILE A 13 10.32 -4.25 -7.84
CA ILE A 13 9.06 -4.83 -7.35
C ILE A 13 9.24 -5.36 -5.94
N GLN A 14 10.30 -6.13 -5.68
CA GLN A 14 10.55 -6.70 -4.37
C GLN A 14 10.76 -5.63 -3.30
N ALA A 15 11.51 -4.57 -3.61
CA ALA A 15 11.71 -3.44 -2.69
C ALA A 15 10.39 -2.73 -2.35
N ILE A 16 9.49 -2.58 -3.32
CA ILE A 16 8.17 -1.95 -3.09
C ILE A 16 7.27 -2.85 -2.24
N VAL A 17 7.12 -4.13 -2.61
CA VAL A 17 6.15 -5.02 -1.96
C VAL A 17 6.57 -5.42 -0.55
N THR A 18 7.87 -5.35 -0.26
CA THR A 18 8.42 -5.49 1.10
C THR A 18 8.47 -4.17 1.88
N GLN A 19 7.86 -3.10 1.34
CA GLN A 19 7.80 -1.76 1.93
C GLN A 19 9.17 -1.12 2.23
N LYS A 20 10.24 -1.55 1.56
CA LYS A 20 11.57 -0.94 1.65
C LYS A 20 11.68 0.36 0.84
N MET A 21 10.85 0.52 -0.20
CA MET A 21 10.80 1.72 -1.04
C MET A 21 9.37 2.07 -1.44
N ARG A 22 9.11 3.36 -1.67
CA ARG A 22 7.92 3.82 -2.39
C ARG A 22 8.10 3.65 -3.90
N PHE A 23 6.98 3.68 -4.63
CA PHE A 23 6.99 3.72 -6.11
C PHE A 23 7.87 4.85 -6.67
N THR A 24 7.85 6.03 -6.04
CA THR A 24 8.68 7.17 -6.45
C THR A 24 10.17 6.89 -6.27
N GLU A 25 10.55 6.34 -5.11
CA GLU A 25 11.95 6.01 -4.78
C GLU A 25 12.48 4.91 -5.69
N ALA A 26 11.73 3.83 -5.87
CA ALA A 26 12.09 2.75 -6.78
C ALA A 26 12.17 3.22 -8.24
N SER A 27 11.27 4.10 -8.68
CA SER A 27 11.31 4.66 -10.03
C SER A 27 12.61 5.42 -10.29
N SER A 28 13.01 6.27 -9.36
CA SER A 28 14.28 7.01 -9.45
C SER A 28 15.51 6.10 -9.31
N CYS A 29 15.49 5.16 -8.36
CA CYS A 29 16.63 4.28 -8.07
C CYS A 29 16.95 3.32 -9.22
N TYR A 30 15.93 2.77 -9.88
CA TYR A 30 16.09 1.76 -10.91
C TYR A 30 15.91 2.30 -12.34
N GLY A 31 15.56 3.59 -12.49
CA GLY A 31 15.28 4.20 -13.80
C GLY A 31 14.01 3.65 -14.49
N ILE A 32 13.09 3.06 -13.72
CA ILE A 32 11.88 2.42 -14.23
C ILE A 32 10.70 3.40 -14.12
N PRO A 33 9.90 3.65 -15.17
CA PRO A 33 8.74 4.52 -15.07
C PRO A 33 7.74 4.04 -14.00
N LYS A 34 7.20 4.97 -13.20
CA LYS A 34 6.18 4.66 -12.18
C LYS A 34 5.00 3.87 -12.75
N GLY A 35 4.51 4.23 -13.93
CA GLY A 35 3.42 3.52 -14.61
C GLY A 35 3.74 2.04 -14.82
N THR A 36 4.96 1.73 -15.26
CA THR A 36 5.44 0.35 -15.42
C THR A 36 5.45 -0.40 -14.09
N LEU A 37 5.93 0.21 -13.00
CA LEU A 37 5.90 -0.41 -11.67
C LEU A 37 4.45 -0.64 -11.19
N TYR A 38 3.57 0.34 -11.38
CA TYR A 38 2.15 0.22 -11.05
C TYR A 38 1.47 -0.92 -11.82
N ASP A 39 1.70 -1.04 -13.12
CA ASP A 39 1.08 -2.08 -13.94
C ASP A 39 1.60 -3.48 -13.58
N ASN A 40 2.90 -3.62 -13.31
CA ASN A 40 3.47 -4.91 -12.92
C ASN A 40 3.02 -5.35 -11.52
N ILE A 41 2.82 -4.39 -10.60
CA ILE A 41 2.45 -4.71 -9.22
C ILE A 41 0.94 -4.82 -9.05
N LEU A 42 0.16 -3.87 -9.56
CA LEU A 42 -1.28 -3.76 -9.33
C LEU A 42 -2.15 -4.23 -10.50
N GLY A 43 -1.57 -4.45 -11.68
CA GLY A 43 -2.31 -4.64 -12.91
C GLY A 43 -2.67 -3.32 -13.60
N LYS A 44 -3.08 -3.43 -14.87
CA LYS A 44 -3.38 -2.29 -15.74
C LYS A 44 -4.73 -1.63 -15.43
N THR A 45 -5.70 -2.42 -15.00
CA THR A 45 -7.09 -1.99 -14.78
C THR A 45 -7.63 -2.57 -13.48
N ASN A 46 -8.79 -2.08 -13.02
CA ASN A 46 -9.57 -2.69 -11.94
C ASN A 46 -8.79 -2.90 -10.61
N ARG A 47 -7.82 -2.04 -10.31
CA ARG A 47 -6.92 -2.17 -9.14
C ARG A 47 -7.63 -2.19 -7.78
N MET A 48 -8.90 -1.77 -7.71
CA MET A 48 -9.71 -1.77 -6.50
C MET A 48 -10.49 -3.08 -6.29
N MET A 49 -10.68 -3.92 -7.33
CA MET A 49 -11.45 -5.17 -7.25
C MET A 49 -10.95 -6.14 -6.19
N VAL A 50 -9.65 -6.06 -5.87
CA VAL A 50 -9.03 -6.85 -4.81
C VAL A 50 -9.68 -6.65 -3.43
N LEU A 51 -10.35 -5.53 -3.19
CA LEU A 51 -11.12 -5.31 -1.95
C LEU A 51 -12.35 -6.21 -1.89
N GLU A 52 -13.06 -6.36 -3.00
CA GLU A 52 -14.22 -7.24 -3.12
C GLU A 52 -13.80 -8.72 -3.06
N GLU A 53 -12.69 -9.07 -3.74
CA GLU A 53 -12.12 -10.43 -3.70
C GLU A 53 -11.71 -10.84 -2.28
N ALA A 54 -11.22 -9.90 -1.47
CA ALA A 54 -10.91 -10.17 -0.07
C ALA A 54 -12.17 -10.41 0.77
N GLY A 55 -13.34 -9.89 0.36
CA GLY A 55 -14.64 -10.23 0.95
C GLY A 55 -14.79 -9.87 2.43
N LEU A 56 -14.20 -8.74 2.85
CA LEU A 56 -14.40 -8.22 4.21
C LEU A 56 -15.77 -7.58 4.35
N SER A 57 -16.46 -7.92 5.44
CA SER A 57 -17.65 -7.21 5.88
C SER A 57 -17.28 -5.81 6.40
N TYR A 58 -18.27 -4.94 6.52
CA TYR A 58 -18.10 -3.60 7.10
C TYR A 58 -17.42 -3.63 8.49
N TYR A 59 -17.82 -4.58 9.34
CA TYR A 59 -17.26 -4.71 10.69
C TYR A 59 -15.79 -5.15 10.68
N GLU A 60 -15.44 -6.11 9.82
CA GLU A 60 -14.05 -6.54 9.64
C GLU A 60 -13.19 -5.42 9.05
N GLU A 61 -13.72 -4.70 8.06
CA GLU A 61 -13.04 -3.57 7.46
C GLU A 61 -12.76 -2.46 8.48
N THR A 62 -13.73 -2.19 9.36
CA THR A 62 -13.58 -1.25 10.49
C THR A 62 -12.53 -1.75 11.48
N ALA A 63 -12.56 -3.03 11.83
CA ALA A 63 -11.58 -3.63 12.74
C ALA A 63 -10.15 -3.57 12.18
N VAL A 64 -9.96 -3.77 10.86
CA VAL A 64 -8.67 -3.59 10.19
C VAL A 64 -8.23 -2.12 10.29
N LEU A 65 -9.13 -1.18 10.04
CA LEU A 65 -8.82 0.25 10.09
C LEU A 65 -8.35 0.66 11.50
N GLU A 66 -9.06 0.21 12.54
CA GLU A 66 -8.68 0.40 13.95
C GLU A 66 -7.37 -0.30 14.30
N PHE A 67 -7.12 -1.50 13.76
CA PHE A 67 -5.90 -2.24 14.00
C PHE A 67 -4.66 -1.56 13.40
N CYS A 68 -4.76 -1.05 12.17
CA CYS A 68 -3.61 -0.49 11.46
C CYS A 68 -3.41 1.01 11.73
N CYS A 69 -4.47 1.76 12.07
CA CYS A 69 -4.42 3.21 12.28
C CYS A 69 -4.94 3.59 13.67
N ASP A 70 -4.34 4.64 14.25
CA ASP A 70 -4.89 5.29 15.44
C ASP A 70 -5.95 6.30 15.03
N ILE A 71 -7.19 5.82 14.89
CA ILE A 71 -8.32 6.64 14.43
C ILE A 71 -8.78 7.65 15.50
N SER A 72 -8.37 7.47 16.76
CA SER A 72 -8.80 8.31 17.89
C SER A 72 -8.04 9.64 17.98
N VAL A 73 -6.78 9.67 17.54
CA VAL A 73 -5.90 10.84 17.72
C VAL A 73 -5.92 11.78 16.53
N SER A 74 -6.15 11.29 15.31
CA SER A 74 -6.14 12.15 14.11
C SER A 74 -6.97 11.57 12.96
N PRO A 75 -8.28 11.89 12.89
CA PRO A 75 -9.17 11.33 11.88
C PRO A 75 -8.78 11.67 10.43
N TYR A 76 -8.05 12.77 10.23
CA TYR A 76 -7.65 13.29 8.92
C TYR A 76 -6.20 12.95 8.51
N ASN A 77 -5.39 12.37 9.41
CA ASN A 77 -4.00 12.00 9.13
C ASN A 77 -3.74 10.54 9.53
N ARG A 78 -4.36 9.63 8.78
CA ARG A 78 -4.28 8.19 9.05
C ARG A 78 -2.96 7.64 8.53
N ARG A 79 -2.09 7.23 9.44
CA ARG A 79 -0.81 6.58 9.13
C ARG A 79 -0.80 5.19 9.74
N THR A 80 -0.31 4.22 8.98
CA THR A 80 -0.14 2.87 9.54
C THR A 80 0.92 2.86 10.64
N LYS A 81 0.56 2.27 11.79
CA LYS A 81 1.48 1.98 12.90
C LYS A 81 1.90 0.50 12.95
N LYS A 82 1.52 -0.29 11.94
CA LYS A 82 1.79 -1.72 11.85
C LYS A 82 2.57 -2.05 10.57
N PRO A 83 3.51 -3.01 10.61
CA PRO A 83 4.13 -3.52 9.39
C PRO A 83 3.10 -4.28 8.55
N LEU A 84 3.24 -4.25 7.21
CA LEU A 84 2.30 -4.91 6.29
C LEU A 84 2.06 -6.38 6.65
N LYS A 85 3.09 -7.13 7.04
CA LYS A 85 2.97 -8.54 7.44
C LYS A 85 1.92 -8.74 8.54
N ASP A 86 1.91 -7.89 9.56
CA ASP A 86 0.99 -8.01 10.69
C ASP A 86 -0.44 -7.65 10.27
N ILE A 87 -0.58 -6.65 9.40
CA ILE A 87 -1.89 -6.25 8.85
C ILE A 87 -2.49 -7.39 8.01
N LEU A 88 -1.70 -7.99 7.12
CA LEU A 88 -2.16 -9.11 6.31
C LEU A 88 -2.52 -10.31 7.20
N GLY A 89 -1.69 -10.64 8.19
CA GLY A 89 -1.98 -11.71 9.14
C GLY A 89 -3.28 -11.48 9.92
N PHE A 90 -3.58 -10.23 10.29
CA PHE A 90 -4.84 -9.87 10.94
C PHE A 90 -6.05 -10.06 10.02
N VAL A 91 -5.95 -9.59 8.77
CA VAL A 91 -7.02 -9.74 7.76
C VAL A 91 -7.30 -11.22 7.47
N GLU A 92 -6.25 -12.01 7.28
CA GLU A 92 -6.42 -13.44 7.04
C GLU A 92 -7.01 -14.14 8.25
N LYS A 93 -6.65 -13.75 9.48
CA LYS A 93 -7.27 -14.30 10.70
C LYS A 93 -8.79 -14.06 10.69
N LEU A 94 -9.25 -12.85 10.37
CA LEU A 94 -10.67 -12.53 10.28
C LEU A 94 -11.37 -13.40 9.21
N ARG A 95 -10.76 -13.50 8.01
CA ARG A 95 -11.34 -14.28 6.91
C ARG A 95 -11.38 -15.77 7.19
N ARG A 96 -10.39 -16.31 7.90
CA ARG A 96 -10.32 -17.72 8.30
C ARG A 96 -11.44 -18.18 9.24
N GLU A 97 -12.19 -17.25 9.85
CA GLU A 97 -13.40 -17.60 10.59
C GLU A 97 -14.51 -18.14 9.67
N ARG A 98 -14.52 -17.75 8.39
CA ARG A 98 -15.51 -18.22 7.38
C ARG A 98 -14.90 -19.06 6.27
N ASP A 99 -13.61 -18.91 6.02
CA ASP A 99 -12.86 -19.58 4.97
C ASP A 99 -11.49 -20.02 5.51
N PRO A 100 -11.40 -21.19 6.16
CA PRO A 100 -10.22 -21.62 6.91
C PRO A 100 -8.91 -21.66 6.11
N ASP A 101 -9.00 -21.84 4.79
CA ASP A 101 -7.86 -21.92 3.88
C ASP A 101 -7.46 -20.54 3.30
N PHE A 102 -8.16 -19.47 3.68
CA PHE A 102 -7.87 -18.13 3.18
C PHE A 102 -6.45 -17.68 3.58
N ALA A 103 -5.68 -17.33 2.56
CA ALA A 103 -4.36 -16.72 2.67
C ALA A 103 -4.10 -15.81 1.48
N PHE A 104 -3.41 -14.70 1.70
CA PHE A 104 -2.90 -13.90 0.60
C PHE A 104 -1.71 -14.61 -0.06
N THR A 105 -1.74 -14.74 -1.38
CA THR A 105 -0.65 -15.35 -2.15
C THR A 105 -0.02 -14.35 -3.12
N GLY A 106 1.29 -14.51 -3.36
CA GLY A 106 2.04 -13.64 -4.27
C GLY A 106 1.86 -12.15 -3.95
N LEU A 107 1.36 -11.39 -4.93
CA LEU A 107 1.14 -9.95 -4.80
C LEU A 107 -0.22 -9.57 -4.22
N ALA A 108 -1.13 -10.53 -3.99
CA ALA A 108 -2.51 -10.24 -3.60
C ALA A 108 -2.59 -9.41 -2.31
N GLY A 109 -1.79 -9.75 -1.30
CA GLY A 109 -1.76 -9.01 -0.04
C GLY A 109 -1.30 -7.55 -0.21
N PHE A 110 -0.24 -7.32 -1.00
CA PHE A 110 0.20 -5.95 -1.27
C PHE A 110 -0.81 -5.16 -2.09
N ARG A 111 -1.43 -5.78 -3.11
CA ARG A 111 -2.49 -5.17 -3.92
C ARG A 111 -3.67 -4.74 -3.06
N TRP A 112 -4.12 -5.65 -2.19
CA TRP A 112 -5.18 -5.39 -1.24
C TRP A 112 -4.81 -4.23 -0.31
N TRP A 113 -3.61 -4.23 0.26
CA TRP A 113 -3.16 -3.15 1.14
C TRP A 113 -3.09 -1.79 0.43
N TRP A 114 -2.60 -1.76 -0.81
CA TRP A 114 -2.60 -0.54 -1.62
C TRP A 114 -4.02 -0.02 -1.85
N ALA A 115 -4.96 -0.89 -2.22
CA ALA A 115 -6.34 -0.52 -2.46
C ALA A 115 -7.03 -0.05 -1.17
N PHE A 116 -6.76 -0.74 -0.05
CA PHE A 116 -7.29 -0.41 1.27
C PHE A 116 -6.81 0.98 1.72
N CYS A 117 -5.50 1.24 1.58
CA CYS A 117 -4.93 2.55 1.87
C CYS A 117 -5.55 3.65 1.00
N LYS A 118 -5.78 3.36 -0.28
CA LYS A 118 -6.43 4.31 -1.19
C LYS A 118 -7.88 4.60 -0.80
N LYS A 119 -8.66 3.57 -0.45
CA LYS A 119 -10.06 3.71 -0.01
C LYS A 119 -10.16 4.56 1.27
N HIS A 120 -9.24 4.37 2.21
CA HIS A 120 -9.28 5.00 3.54
C HIS A 120 -8.34 6.19 3.71
N SER A 121 -7.70 6.65 2.65
CA SER A 121 -6.70 7.73 2.67
C SER A 121 -5.59 7.50 3.71
N ILE A 122 -5.07 6.27 3.79
CA ILE A 122 -4.01 5.88 4.73
C ILE A 122 -2.64 6.11 4.09
N VAL A 123 -1.73 6.73 4.84
CA VAL A 123 -0.31 6.75 4.51
C VAL A 123 0.26 5.36 4.80
N SER A 124 0.51 4.60 3.73
CA SER A 124 0.78 3.15 3.76
C SER A 124 2.17 2.75 4.26
N LEU A 125 3.10 3.69 4.39
CA LEU A 125 4.48 3.39 4.78
C LEU A 125 4.61 3.34 6.31
N HIS A 126 5.02 2.18 6.81
CA HIS A 126 5.37 1.99 8.21
C HIS A 126 6.87 2.29 8.41
N TYR A 127 7.17 3.35 9.16
CA TYR A 127 8.50 3.55 9.70
C TYR A 127 8.55 2.86 11.06
N GLY A 128 9.16 1.68 11.14
CA GLY A 128 9.53 1.11 12.42
C GLY A 128 10.43 2.13 13.13
N SER A 129 10.17 2.44 14.40
CA SER A 129 11.02 3.31 15.21
C SER A 129 12.39 2.65 15.35
N GLY A 130 13.29 2.93 14.41
CA GLY A 130 14.58 2.24 14.31
C GLY A 130 15.43 2.63 13.10
N SER A 131 15.13 3.74 12.42
CA SER A 131 16.08 4.38 11.51
C SER A 131 15.77 5.86 11.40
N GLY A 132 16.32 6.64 12.31
CA GLY A 132 16.42 8.08 12.13
C GLY A 132 17.43 8.35 11.03
N ASN A 133 17.00 8.97 9.94
CA ASN A 133 17.74 10.02 9.23
C ASN A 133 16.92 10.60 8.05
N ASN A 134 16.59 11.89 8.20
CA ASN A 134 16.56 12.96 7.21
C ASN A 134 15.97 12.69 5.81
N ASN A 135 14.84 13.34 5.49
CA ASN A 135 14.84 14.54 4.64
C ASN A 135 13.43 15.03 4.23
N ASN A 136 13.18 16.31 4.53
CA ASN A 136 12.42 17.31 3.78
C ASN A 136 11.06 16.94 3.18
N ASN A 137 10.01 17.24 3.94
CA ASN A 137 8.70 17.60 3.38
C ASN A 137 8.81 18.96 2.69
N ASN A 138 8.83 18.98 1.36
CA ASN A 138 8.33 20.12 0.62
C ASN A 138 6.83 19.92 0.37
N ASN A 139 6.05 20.72 1.10
CA ASN A 139 4.70 21.09 0.75
C ASN A 139 4.62 21.51 -0.71
N ASN A 140 3.59 21.05 -1.41
CA ASN A 140 2.87 21.88 -2.35
C ASN A 140 1.41 21.44 -2.38
N ASN A 141 0.66 22.02 -1.44
CA ASN A 141 -0.68 22.51 -1.75
C ASN A 141 -0.56 23.45 -2.95
N ASN A 142 -1.36 23.22 -3.99
CA ASN A 142 -1.95 24.25 -4.83
C ASN A 142 -2.80 23.55 -5.89
N ASN A 143 -4.12 23.70 -5.81
CA ASN A 143 -4.90 24.38 -6.85
C ASN A 143 -6.39 24.31 -6.51
N ASP A 144 -6.84 25.30 -5.73
CA ASP A 144 -8.16 25.88 -5.92
C ASP A 144 -8.09 26.86 -7.10
N LYS A 145 -8.96 26.66 -8.10
CA LYS A 145 -9.75 27.72 -8.74
C LYS A 145 -10.73 27.15 -9.77
N PRO A 146 -12.04 27.43 -9.65
CA PRO A 146 -12.96 27.43 -10.77
C PRO A 146 -13.11 28.84 -11.35
N ILE A 147 -13.00 28.96 -12.67
CA ILE A 147 -13.54 30.03 -13.54
C ILE A 147 -13.79 29.27 -14.87
N SER A 148 -15.00 29.12 -15.40
CA SER A 148 -16.02 30.13 -15.75
C SER A 148 -17.44 29.70 -15.45
#